data_AF-A0A9D5QF13-F1
#
_entry.id   AF-A0A9D5QF13-F1
#
_cell.length_a   1.000
_cell.length_b   1.000
_cell.length_c   1.000
_cell.angle_alpha   90.00
_cell.angle_beta   90.00
_cell.angle_gamma   90.00
#
_symmetry.space_group_name_H-M   'P 1'
#
loop_
_entity.id
_entity.type
_entity.pdbx_description
1 polymer ?
#
loop_
_entity_poly.entity_id
_entity_poly.type
_entity_poly.pdbx_seq_one_letter_code
_entity_poly.pdbx_strand_id
1 'polypeptide(L)'
;MIKGLRKQSFLLTNKVAYVTIDYMYLMYVDESGDCGLSNSPTRYFILTGLIVHETFWQKCFDEIIDYRHKLRVSFNFRIRKELHTTELITDFRKWKHLSSSDRVTIISDFADTLAS
;
A
#
# COMPACT_ATOMS: atom_id res chain seq x y z
N MET A 1 -19.64 4.29 17.66
CA MET A 1 -20.36 5.58 17.78
C MET A 1 -19.71 6.58 16.83
N ILE A 2 -20.12 6.59 15.56
CA ILE A 2 -19.53 7.43 14.52
C ILE A 2 -20.20 8.82 14.59
N LYS A 3 -19.40 9.85 14.85
CA LYS A 3 -19.85 11.25 14.97
C LYS A 3 -20.14 11.84 13.58
N GLY A 4 -21.38 12.31 13.40
CA GLY A 4 -21.80 13.48 12.62
C GLY A 4 -21.24 13.69 11.21
N LEU A 5 -21.97 13.23 10.19
CA LEU A 5 -21.84 13.74 8.82
C LEU A 5 -22.21 15.23 8.76
N ARG A 6 -21.31 16.09 8.23
CA ARG A 6 -21.60 17.50 7.92
C ARG A 6 -22.47 17.57 6.66
N LYS A 7 -23.67 18.16 6.78
CA LYS A 7 -24.53 18.52 5.64
C LYS A 7 -24.11 19.89 5.09
N GLN A 8 -23.72 19.99 3.81
CA GLN A 8 -23.60 21.26 3.08
C GLN A 8 -24.79 21.43 2.12
N SER A 9 -25.36 22.63 2.04
CA SER A 9 -26.56 22.95 1.26
C SER A 9 -26.24 23.80 0.04
N PHE A 10 -26.74 23.41 -1.14
CA PHE A 10 -26.78 24.25 -2.35
C PHE A 10 -28.24 24.38 -2.82
N LEU A 11 -28.69 25.61 -3.09
CA LEU A 11 -30.08 25.91 -3.46
C LEU A 11 -30.27 25.82 -4.97
N LEU A 12 -30.89 24.73 -5.44
CA LEU A 12 -31.53 24.67 -6.76
C LEU A 12 -33.04 24.43 -6.52
N THR A 13 -33.82 25.43 -6.90
CA THR A 13 -35.27 25.45 -7.16
C THR A 13 -36.09 24.28 -6.57
N ASN A 14 -36.75 24.53 -5.42
CA ASN A 14 -37.92 23.83 -4.86
C ASN A 14 -37.92 22.30 -4.69
N LYS A 15 -36.77 21.63 -4.76
CA LYS A 15 -36.56 20.32 -4.11
C LYS A 15 -35.17 20.30 -3.49
N VAL A 16 -35.09 20.32 -2.16
CA VAL A 16 -33.83 20.05 -1.46
C VAL A 16 -33.52 18.57 -1.65
N ALA A 17 -32.76 18.24 -2.69
CA ALA A 17 -32.15 16.93 -2.83
C ALA A 17 -30.95 16.88 -1.88
N TYR A 18 -31.04 16.05 -0.85
CA TYR A 18 -29.88 15.74 -0.02
C TYR A 18 -28.99 14.78 -0.80
N VAL A 19 -27.80 15.23 -1.18
CA VAL A 19 -26.72 14.33 -1.58
C VAL A 19 -26.05 13.89 -0.30
N THR A 20 -26.25 12.63 0.10
CA THR A 20 -25.45 12.02 1.15
C THR A 20 -24.09 11.69 0.54
N ILE A 21 -23.03 12.31 1.04
CA ILE A 21 -21.66 11.91 0.72
C ILE A 21 -21.27 10.91 1.81
N ASP A 22 -21.44 9.63 1.53
CA ASP A 22 -20.93 8.57 2.39
C ASP A 22 -19.45 8.41 2.10
N TYR A 23 -18.61 8.66 3.11
CA TYR A 23 -17.17 8.43 3.00
C TYR A 23 -16.90 6.94 3.19
N MET A 24 -16.48 6.26 2.12
CA MET A 24 -16.03 4.88 2.19
C MET A 24 -14.52 4.81 2.37
N TYR A 25 -14.08 3.94 3.27
CA TYR A 25 -12.67 3.61 3.47
C TYR A 25 -12.48 2.13 3.17
N LEU A 26 -11.45 1.82 2.38
CA LEU A 26 -10.98 0.48 2.11
C LEU A 26 -9.88 0.17 3.14
N MET A 27 -9.98 -0.97 3.81
CA MET A 27 -8.94 -1.46 4.72
C MET A 27 -8.43 -2.80 4.23
N TYR A 28 -7.13 -2.85 3.94
CA TYR A 28 -6.40 -4.10 3.74
C TYR A 28 -5.68 -4.45 5.04
N VAL A 29 -5.65 -5.73 5.39
CA VAL A 29 -4.99 -6.25 6.59
C VAL A 29 -4.10 -7.40 6.20
N ASP A 30 -2.87 -7.40 6.69
CA ASP A 30 -1.89 -8.46 6.44
C ASP A 30 -1.18 -8.90 7.71
N GLU A 31 -0.84 -10.18 7.75
CA GLU A 31 -0.24 -10.87 8.89
C GLU A 31 1.18 -11.31 8.53
N SER A 32 2.12 -11.09 9.45
CA SER A 32 3.49 -11.56 9.33
C SER A 32 3.93 -12.28 10.59
N GLY A 33 4.57 -13.43 10.41
CA GLY A 33 4.93 -14.35 11.50
C GLY A 33 3.88 -15.43 11.72
N ASP A 34 4.13 -16.26 12.73
CA ASP A 34 3.24 -17.34 13.15
C ASP A 34 2.63 -17.04 14.53
N CYS A 35 1.48 -17.62 14.81
CA CYS A 35 0.68 -17.45 16.02
C CYS A 35 1.36 -17.94 17.32
N GLY A 36 2.54 -18.55 17.25
CA GLY A 36 3.40 -18.78 18.41
C GLY A 36 3.03 -20.01 19.26
N LEU A 37 2.15 -20.89 18.79
CA LEU A 37 1.54 -21.93 19.62
C LEU A 37 2.52 -23.03 20.07
N SER A 38 3.42 -23.52 19.20
CA SER A 38 4.48 -24.47 19.60
C SER A 38 5.63 -24.45 18.59
N ASN A 39 6.89 -24.43 19.06
CA ASN A 39 8.09 -24.44 18.21
C ASN A 39 8.06 -23.40 17.08
N SER A 40 7.52 -22.20 17.36
CA SER A 40 7.34 -21.19 16.34
C SER A 40 8.69 -20.69 15.80
N PRO A 41 8.88 -20.61 14.48
CA PRO A 41 10.11 -20.13 13.87
C PRO A 41 10.28 -18.60 14.01
N THR A 42 9.23 -17.88 14.42
CA THR A 42 9.22 -16.42 14.52
C THR A 42 8.96 -15.97 15.95
N ARG A 43 9.74 -14.99 16.42
CA ARG A 43 9.56 -14.40 17.77
C ARG A 43 8.37 -13.44 17.87
N TYR A 44 7.95 -12.86 16.75
CA TYR A 44 6.93 -11.83 16.70
C TYR A 44 5.86 -12.21 15.68
N PHE A 45 4.62 -11.91 16.04
CA PHE A 45 3.48 -11.85 15.13
C PHE A 45 3.13 -10.38 14.92
N ILE A 46 3.06 -9.93 13.68
CA ILE A 46 2.82 -8.54 13.30
C ILE A 46 1.56 -8.50 12.45
N LEU A 47 0.60 -7.68 12.87
CA LEU A 47 -0.58 -7.34 12.07
C LEU A 47 -0.39 -5.94 11.51
N THR A 48 -0.50 -5.80 10.19
CA THR A 48 -0.41 -4.51 9.50
C THR A 48 -1.72 -4.19 8.81
N GLY A 49 -2.05 -2.90 8.71
CA GLY A 49 -3.25 -2.43 8.06
C GLY A 49 -2.95 -1.24 7.16
N LEU A 50 -3.49 -1.26 5.94
CA LEU A 50 -3.47 -0.14 5.00
C LEU A 50 -4.90 0.37 4.85
N ILE A 51 -5.14 1.65 5.16
CA ILE A 51 -6.44 2.28 5.03
C ILE A 51 -6.38 3.33 3.93
N VAL A 52 -7.26 3.22 2.94
CA VAL A 52 -7.34 4.15 1.81
C VAL A 52 -8.76 4.68 1.72
N HIS A 53 -8.91 6.00 1.70
CA HIS A 53 -10.19 6.62 1.40
C HIS A 53 -10.56 6.37 -0.06
N GLU A 54 -11.81 6.00 -0.36
CA GLU A 54 -12.21 5.50 -1.68
C GLU A 54 -11.86 6.44 -2.84
N THR A 55 -11.96 7.76 -2.64
CA THR A 55 -11.63 8.76 -3.66
C THR A 55 -10.14 8.78 -4.03
N PHE A 56 -9.27 8.19 -3.20
CA PHE A 56 -7.84 8.07 -3.44
C PHE A 56 -7.46 6.73 -4.07
N TRP A 57 -8.39 5.77 -4.19
CA TRP A 57 -8.09 4.44 -4.72
C TRP A 57 -7.38 4.49 -6.08
N GLN A 58 -7.95 5.24 -7.02
CA GLN A 58 -7.39 5.36 -8.36
C GLN A 58 -6.00 6.01 -8.32
N LYS A 59 -5.83 7.07 -7.52
CA LYS A 59 -4.55 7.77 -7.37
C LYS A 59 -3.48 6.81 -6.82
N CYS A 60 -3.76 6.09 -5.74
CA CYS A 60 -2.82 5.13 -5.17
C CYS A 60 -2.48 4.00 -6.15
N PHE A 61 -3.46 3.54 -6.93
CA PHE A 61 -3.25 2.51 -7.94
C PHE A 61 -2.32 3.00 -9.07
N ASP A 62 -2.53 4.23 -9.55
CA ASP A 62 -1.70 4.84 -10.58
C ASP A 62 -0.26 5.07 -10.09
N GLU A 63 -0.08 5.53 -8.84
CA GLU A 63 1.24 5.69 -8.21
C GLU A 63 1.99 4.34 -8.11
N ILE A 64 1.29 3.25 -7.80
CA ILE A 64 1.89 1.90 -7.79
C ILE A 64 2.30 1.46 -9.21
N ILE A 65 1.49 1.78 -10.22
CA ILE A 65 1.82 1.47 -11.62
C ILE A 65 3.08 2.25 -12.04
N ASP A 66 3.12 3.55 -11.77
CA ASP A 66 4.25 4.41 -12.10
C ASP A 66 5.52 3.95 -11.39
N TYR A 67 5.41 3.55 -10.13
CA TYR A 67 6.51 2.95 -9.38
C TYR A 67 7.02 1.66 -10.05
N ARG A 68 6.12 0.78 -10.54
CA ARG A 68 6.53 -0.42 -11.29
C ARG A 68 7.23 -0.09 -12.61
N HIS A 69 6.82 0.98 -13.29
CA HIS A 69 7.52 1.48 -14.48
C HIS A 69 8.91 2.03 -14.12
N LYS A 70 9.04 2.77 -13.02
CA LYS A 70 10.34 3.22 -12.48
C LYS A 70 11.25 2.03 -12.21
N LEU A 71 10.77 0.98 -11.55
CA LEU A 71 11.52 -0.25 -11.31
C LEU A 71 11.98 -0.95 -12.60
N ARG A 72 11.15 -0.94 -13.65
CA ARG A 72 11.51 -1.47 -14.98
C ARG A 72 12.69 -0.70 -15.57
N VAL A 73 12.64 0.62 -15.52
CA VAL A 73 13.65 1.50 -16.15
C VAL A 73 14.96 1.51 -15.34
N SER A 74 14.87 1.67 -14.02
CA SER A 74 16.04 1.84 -13.15
C SER A 74 16.74 0.52 -12.82
N PHE A 75 15.99 -0.57 -12.69
CA PHE A 75 16.52 -1.84 -12.15
C PHE A 75 16.20 -3.06 -13.03
N ASN A 76 15.61 -2.86 -14.21
CA ASN A 76 15.28 -3.91 -15.18
C ASN A 76 14.32 -5.01 -14.66
N PHE A 77 13.47 -4.71 -13.69
CA PHE A 77 12.41 -5.64 -13.28
C PHE A 77 11.36 -5.86 -14.37
N ARG A 78 10.63 -6.98 -14.35
CA ARG A 78 9.39 -7.09 -15.14
C ARG A 78 8.28 -6.35 -14.40
N ILE A 79 7.43 -5.60 -15.10
CA ILE A 79 6.36 -4.78 -14.49
C ILE A 79 5.45 -5.61 -13.57
N ARG A 80 5.08 -6.82 -14.00
CA ARG A 80 4.23 -7.76 -13.24
C ARG A 80 4.99 -8.63 -12.25
N LYS A 81 6.29 -8.38 -12.02
CA LYS A 81 7.05 -9.14 -11.04
C LYS A 81 6.58 -8.77 -9.64
N GLU A 82 6.28 -9.79 -8.86
CA GLU A 82 6.10 -9.65 -7.42
C GLU A 82 7.46 -9.58 -6.74
N LEU A 83 7.59 -8.64 -5.80
CA LEU A 83 8.79 -8.39 -5.01
C LEU A 83 8.44 -8.55 -3.55
N HIS A 84 9.13 -9.45 -2.87
CA HIS A 84 9.03 -9.62 -1.43
C HIS A 84 10.26 -9.02 -0.77
N THR A 85 10.05 -8.13 0.20
CA THR A 85 11.15 -7.46 0.93
C THR A 85 12.13 -8.46 1.52
N THR A 86 11.64 -9.59 2.05
CA THR A 86 12.48 -10.68 2.57
C THR A 86 13.50 -11.14 1.53
N GLU A 87 13.10 -11.32 0.27
CA GLU A 87 14.01 -11.77 -0.79
C GLU A 87 15.06 -10.72 -1.16
N LEU A 88 14.69 -9.43 -1.14
CA LEU A 88 15.63 -8.33 -1.37
C LEU A 88 16.67 -8.24 -0.25
N ILE A 89 16.29 -8.53 0.99
CA ILE A 89 17.17 -8.47 2.16
C ILE A 89 18.03 -9.73 2.29
N THR A 90 17.44 -10.93 2.18
CA THR A 90 18.11 -12.19 2.56
C THR A 90 18.61 -13.01 1.38
N ASP A 91 18.00 -12.91 0.20
CA ASP A 91 18.33 -13.76 -0.96
C ASP A 91 19.12 -13.01 -2.04
N PHE A 92 20.41 -12.86 -1.77
CA PHE A 92 21.40 -12.29 -2.69
C PHE A 92 21.54 -13.09 -3.99
N ARG A 93 21.14 -14.37 -4.01
CA ARG A 93 21.30 -15.24 -5.18
C ARG A 93 20.15 -15.09 -6.16
N LYS A 94 18.96 -14.69 -5.71
CA LYS A 94 17.79 -14.42 -6.56
C LYS A 94 17.96 -13.15 -7.39
N TRP A 95 18.62 -12.13 -6.81
CA TRP A 95 18.71 -10.79 -7.39
C TRP A 95 20.15 -10.41 -7.79
N LYS A 96 20.86 -11.31 -8.49
CA LYS A 96 22.30 -11.14 -8.84
C LYS A 96 22.64 -9.89 -9.65
N HIS A 97 21.66 -9.33 -10.37
CA HIS A 97 21.86 -8.12 -11.17
C HIS A 97 21.74 -6.83 -10.35
N LEU A 98 21.34 -6.92 -9.08
CA LEU A 98 21.23 -5.78 -8.17
C LEU A 98 22.39 -5.77 -7.20
N SER A 99 22.96 -4.59 -6.97
CA SER A 99 23.87 -4.39 -5.86
C SER A 99 23.12 -4.41 -4.52
N SER A 100 23.87 -4.47 -3.41
CA SER A 100 23.27 -4.28 -2.08
C SER A 100 22.66 -2.89 -1.91
N SER A 101 23.27 -1.86 -2.50
CA SER A 101 22.76 -0.49 -2.46
C SER A 101 21.44 -0.34 -3.22
N ASP A 102 21.32 -0.98 -4.38
CA ASP A 102 20.10 -0.94 -5.19
C ASP A 102 18.92 -1.53 -4.42
N ARG A 103 19.13 -2.64 -3.70
CA ARG A 103 18.08 -3.31 -2.92
C ARG A 103 17.60 -2.45 -1.75
N VAL A 104 18.51 -1.79 -1.05
CA VAL A 104 18.14 -0.83 0.00
C VAL A 104 17.40 0.36 -0.60
N THR A 105 17.91 0.91 -1.71
CA THR A 105 17.28 2.02 -2.44
C THR A 105 15.85 1.68 -2.84
N ILE A 106 15.61 0.50 -3.41
CA ILE A 106 14.27 0.05 -3.80
C ILE A 106 13.34 0.02 -2.59
N ILE A 107 13.77 -0.55 -1.46
CA ILE A 107 12.93 -0.65 -0.26
C ILE A 107 12.61 0.73 0.32
N SER A 108 13.61 1.61 0.43
CA SER A 108 13.43 2.97 0.95
C SER A 108 12.54 3.82 0.03
N ASP A 109 12.79 3.80 -1.27
CA ASP A 109 12.02 4.56 -2.26
C ASP A 109 10.56 4.10 -2.32
N PHE A 110 10.30 2.80 -2.12
CA PHE A 110 8.92 2.29 -1.99
C PHE A 110 8.23 2.80 -0.71
N ALA A 111 8.94 2.78 0.43
CA ALA A 111 8.40 3.29 1.68
C ALA A 111 8.09 4.79 1.61
N ASP A 112 8.96 5.58 0.98
CA ASP A 112 8.75 7.01 0.75
C ASP A 112 7.55 7.26 -0.18
N THR A 113 7.38 6.44 -1.24
CA THR A 113 6.22 6.51 -2.15
C THR A 113 4.90 6.21 -1.43
N LEU A 114 4.91 5.31 -0.44
CA LEU A 114 3.71 5.03 0.37
C LEU A 114 3.39 6.14 1.40
N ALA A 115 4.38 6.95 1.77
CA ALA A 115 4.25 7.98 2.79
C ALA A 115 3.89 9.37 2.23
N SER A 116 4.04 9.57 0.91
CA SER A 116 3.75 10.83 0.19
C SER A 116 2.26 11.04 -0.07
#